data_AF-A0A2J7RML9-F1
#
_entry.id   AF-A0A2J7RML9-F1
#
_cell.length_a   1.000
_cell.length_b   1.000
_cell.length_c   1.000
_cell.angle_alpha   90.00
_cell.angle_beta   90.00
_cell.angle_gamma   90.00
#
_symmetry.space_group_name_H-M   'P 1'
#
loop_
_entity.id
_entity.type
_entity.pdbx_description
1 polymer ?
#
loop_
_entity_poly.entity_id
_entity_poly.type
_entity_poly.pdbx_seq_one_letter_code
_entity_poly.pdbx_strand_id
1 'polypeptide(L)'
;MQQQSQQQQLPQQSQQQQQQPQQLQQQPQATDDQEEKDDIDEDIEDEEFIDEGQRFIGDLLPDGKIKSQETDIVFASPSAWAIHCKRIINPEKKSGCGWASVKYKGKKLDAYKNTWFKKRKQEQNKEIEVSDDEDMEKEKVMMAPAPVPRIVIKHNVIGSRAMNHDPNTLIESTAFSSMGKIQPFLLSMSTNAVLVMDFHCHLTTSEVVGYLAGHWDVNAHNLAITHAFPCRSRLADRELAPLVEADICRAIEQRHLTLVGWYHSHPFAAATPTLRDIDAQLDYQIRMKGNSDASYTPCVGVICCGYYTNLWLLLL
;
A
#
# COMPACT_ATOMS: atom_id res chain seq x y z
N MET A 1 -51.68 50.82 -7.81
CA MET A 1 -52.61 51.31 -8.85
C MET A 1 -51.77 52.05 -9.88
N GLN A 2 -51.56 51.45 -11.05
CA GLN A 2 -52.15 51.88 -12.34
C GLN A 2 -51.56 53.21 -12.80
N GLN A 3 -50.68 53.25 -13.81
CA GLN A 3 -50.82 52.97 -15.25
C GLN A 3 -50.80 54.31 -16.02
N GLN A 4 -49.84 54.42 -16.96
CA GLN A 4 -49.93 55.02 -18.31
C GLN A 4 -50.25 56.54 -18.40
N SER A 5 -49.85 57.34 -19.40
CA SER A 5 -49.35 57.13 -20.77
C SER A 5 -48.95 58.49 -21.41
N GLN A 6 -48.08 58.43 -22.43
CA GLN A 6 -47.99 59.29 -23.66
C GLN A 6 -47.47 60.74 -23.51
N GLN A 7 -46.68 61.36 -24.41
CA GLN A 7 -46.61 61.40 -25.89
C GLN A 7 -45.15 61.73 -26.32
N GLN A 8 -44.50 61.01 -27.24
CA GLN A 8 -44.35 61.26 -28.70
C GLN A 8 -43.79 62.64 -29.16
N GLN A 9 -42.58 62.62 -29.76
CA GLN A 9 -42.13 63.50 -30.86
C GLN A 9 -40.96 62.81 -31.63
N LEU A 10 -40.97 62.92 -32.96
CA LEU A 10 -40.01 62.44 -34.00
C LEU A 10 -39.68 63.67 -34.90
N PRO A 11 -38.78 63.61 -35.91
CA PRO A 11 -37.42 63.07 -36.00
C PRO A 11 -36.42 64.05 -36.69
N GLN A 12 -35.12 63.72 -36.75
CA GLN A 12 -34.18 63.90 -37.90
C GLN A 12 -32.75 63.49 -37.47
N GLN A 13 -32.23 62.36 -37.94
CA GLN A 13 -31.39 62.15 -39.15
C GLN A 13 -29.92 62.58 -39.03
N SER A 14 -29.00 61.61 -39.06
CA SER A 14 -27.81 61.62 -39.95
C SER A 14 -26.99 60.30 -39.90
N GLN A 15 -27.00 59.60 -41.05
CA GLN A 15 -25.91 58.83 -41.74
C GLN A 15 -25.30 57.58 -41.04
N GLN A 16 -25.57 56.33 -41.47
CA GLN A 16 -25.02 55.55 -42.61
C GLN A 16 -23.48 55.36 -42.53
N GLN A 17 -22.85 54.18 -42.69
CA GLN A 17 -23.18 53.02 -43.54
C GLN A 17 -22.34 51.77 -43.16
N GLN A 18 -22.94 50.58 -43.31
CA GLN A 18 -22.28 49.26 -43.37
C GLN A 18 -21.50 49.09 -44.68
N GLN A 19 -20.48 48.22 -44.71
CA GLN A 19 -20.37 47.04 -45.61
C GLN A 19 -18.96 46.39 -45.61
N GLN A 20 -18.91 45.09 -45.33
CA GLN A 20 -18.00 44.09 -45.95
C GLN A 20 -18.66 43.63 -47.28
N PRO A 21 -18.08 42.71 -48.10
CA PRO A 21 -16.68 42.34 -48.39
C PRO A 21 -16.44 42.23 -49.93
N GLN A 22 -15.21 41.95 -50.42
CA GLN A 22 -14.95 40.98 -51.51
C GLN A 22 -13.47 40.89 -51.97
N GLN A 23 -13.15 39.71 -52.48
CA GLN A 23 -11.90 39.10 -52.93
C GLN A 23 -11.31 39.73 -54.21
N LEU A 24 -10.00 39.52 -54.45
CA LEU A 24 -9.37 38.93 -55.66
C LEU A 24 -7.83 38.88 -55.42
N GLN A 25 -7.19 37.72 -55.25
CA GLN A 25 -6.72 36.77 -56.27
C GLN A 25 -5.31 37.10 -56.82
N GLN A 26 -4.31 36.29 -56.44
CA GLN A 26 -3.30 35.70 -57.34
C GLN A 26 -2.36 34.72 -56.61
N GLN A 27 -2.24 33.52 -57.17
CA GLN A 27 -1.26 32.44 -56.94
C GLN A 27 -0.24 32.47 -58.12
N PRO A 28 0.81 31.61 -58.17
CA PRO A 28 1.48 30.82 -57.13
C PRO A 28 3.03 30.89 -57.19
N GLN A 29 3.73 30.42 -56.15
CA GLN A 29 5.00 29.71 -56.33
C GLN A 29 5.29 28.77 -55.15
N ALA A 30 5.77 27.58 -55.48
CA ALA A 30 5.80 26.36 -54.69
C ALA A 30 6.93 26.31 -53.64
N THR A 31 6.65 25.65 -52.52
CA THR A 31 7.53 24.74 -51.76
C THR A 31 6.58 23.94 -50.85
N ASP A 32 6.31 22.68 -51.18
CA ASP A 32 7.03 21.46 -50.78
C ASP A 32 6.52 20.93 -49.43
N ASP A 33 5.94 19.73 -49.53
CA ASP A 33 5.70 18.72 -48.48
C ASP A 33 4.78 19.03 -47.29
N GLN A 34 4.04 18.10 -46.72
CA GLN A 34 3.34 16.88 -47.15
C GLN A 34 2.46 16.56 -45.93
N GLU A 35 1.31 15.93 -46.15
CA GLU A 35 0.27 15.66 -45.15
C GLU A 35 0.82 14.85 -43.96
N GLU A 36 0.76 15.42 -42.75
CA GLU A 36 0.92 14.65 -41.51
C GLU A 36 -0.44 14.03 -41.17
N LYS A 37 -0.53 12.73 -41.42
CA LYS A 37 -1.56 11.86 -40.88
C LYS A 37 -1.30 11.71 -39.38
N ASP A 38 -2.35 11.93 -38.59
CA ASP A 38 -2.38 11.55 -37.18
C ASP A 38 -2.31 10.02 -37.06
N ASP A 39 -1.11 9.46 -37.00
CA ASP A 39 -0.85 8.16 -36.40
C ASP A 39 -0.72 8.37 -34.88
N ILE A 40 -1.62 7.74 -34.14
CA ILE A 40 -1.57 7.66 -32.69
C ILE A 40 -0.45 6.66 -32.35
N ASP A 41 0.76 7.16 -32.13
CA ASP A 41 1.82 6.40 -31.47
C ASP A 41 1.58 6.42 -29.96
N GLU A 42 1.46 5.23 -29.39
CA GLU A 42 1.59 4.98 -27.96
C GLU A 42 3.04 5.29 -27.55
N ASP A 43 3.28 6.48 -27.01
CA ASP A 43 4.54 6.82 -26.35
C ASP A 43 4.77 5.89 -25.14
N ILE A 44 5.50 4.80 -25.37
CA ILE A 44 6.17 4.03 -24.33
C ILE A 44 7.39 4.85 -23.91
N GLU A 45 7.29 5.54 -22.77
CA GLU A 45 8.31 6.50 -22.30
C GLU A 45 9.49 5.79 -21.58
N ASP A 46 10.72 6.00 -22.10
CA ASP A 46 11.96 5.33 -21.67
C ASP A 46 12.55 5.80 -20.31
N GLU A 47 13.10 4.87 -19.52
CA GLU A 47 14.01 5.11 -18.38
C GLU A 47 15.49 4.79 -18.73
N GLU A 48 16.44 5.55 -18.18
CA GLU A 48 17.88 5.42 -18.49
C GLU A 48 18.73 5.13 -17.24
N PHE A 49 19.59 4.11 -17.29
CA PHE A 49 20.59 3.78 -16.27
C PHE A 49 22.01 3.87 -16.86
N ILE A 50 22.95 4.51 -16.15
CA ILE A 50 24.32 4.72 -16.62
C ILE A 50 25.32 4.31 -15.51
N ASP A 51 26.19 3.34 -15.79
CA ASP A 51 27.33 2.97 -14.92
C ASP A 51 28.57 2.64 -15.79
N GLU A 52 29.74 3.13 -15.37
CA GLU A 52 31.07 2.86 -15.99
C GLU A 52 31.15 2.99 -17.54
N GLY A 53 30.29 3.81 -18.16
CA GLY A 53 30.32 4.10 -19.61
C GLY A 53 29.33 3.28 -20.45
N GLN A 54 28.57 2.36 -19.85
CA GLN A 54 27.53 1.58 -20.52
C GLN A 54 26.14 2.08 -20.08
N ARG A 55 25.24 2.24 -21.06
CA ARG A 55 23.87 2.71 -20.85
C ARG A 55 22.90 1.55 -20.98
N PHE A 56 21.96 1.49 -20.06
CA PHE A 56 20.87 0.52 -20.07
C PHE A 56 19.54 1.27 -20.09
N ILE A 57 18.57 0.77 -20.87
CA ILE A 57 17.27 1.40 -21.09
C ILE A 57 16.15 0.43 -20.70
N GLY A 58 15.11 0.94 -20.04
CA GLY A 58 13.97 0.15 -19.63
C GLY A 58 12.67 0.92 -19.68
N ASP A 59 11.58 0.24 -20.04
CA ASP A 59 10.26 0.83 -20.18
C ASP A 59 9.59 0.91 -18.81
N LEU A 60 9.08 2.08 -18.43
CA LEU A 60 8.27 2.22 -17.22
C LEU A 60 6.83 1.80 -17.51
N LEU A 61 6.41 0.69 -16.92
CA LEU A 61 5.05 0.18 -17.06
C LEU A 61 4.07 0.99 -16.20
N PRO A 62 2.76 1.02 -16.56
CA PRO A 62 1.74 1.76 -15.81
C PRO A 62 1.58 1.35 -14.34
N ASP A 63 2.05 0.15 -13.99
CA ASP A 63 2.06 -0.39 -12.63
C ASP A 63 3.32 -0.02 -11.83
N GLY A 64 4.21 0.80 -12.41
CA GLY A 64 5.46 1.25 -11.79
C GLY A 64 6.61 0.23 -11.86
N LYS A 65 6.44 -0.87 -12.59
CA LYS A 65 7.53 -1.82 -12.89
C LYS A 65 8.38 -1.34 -14.06
N ILE A 66 9.61 -1.83 -14.16
CA ILE A 66 10.53 -1.47 -15.24
C ILE A 66 10.82 -2.72 -16.08
N LYS A 67 10.54 -2.68 -17.37
CA LYS A 67 10.89 -3.74 -18.32
C LYS A 67 12.24 -3.41 -18.97
N SER A 68 13.28 -4.21 -18.74
CA SER A 68 14.59 -4.01 -19.39
C SER A 68 14.47 -4.26 -20.89
N GLN A 69 14.91 -3.30 -21.72
CA GLN A 69 14.95 -3.48 -23.17
C GLN A 69 16.03 -4.47 -23.61
N GLU A 70 17.08 -4.68 -22.80
CA GLU A 70 18.16 -5.61 -23.16
C GLU A 70 17.81 -7.08 -22.92
N THR A 71 16.90 -7.36 -21.97
CA THR A 71 16.63 -8.72 -21.50
C THR A 71 15.15 -9.11 -21.52
N ASP A 72 14.26 -8.17 -21.83
CA ASP A 72 12.80 -8.30 -21.72
C ASP A 72 12.29 -8.69 -20.32
N ILE A 73 13.15 -8.64 -19.30
CA ILE A 73 12.79 -8.98 -17.91
C ILE A 73 12.09 -7.78 -17.26
N VAL A 74 10.97 -8.05 -16.58
CA VAL A 74 10.22 -7.06 -15.82
C VAL A 74 10.68 -7.06 -14.36
N PHE A 75 11.12 -5.90 -13.88
CA PHE A 75 11.62 -5.66 -12.53
C PHE A 75 10.60 -4.89 -11.69
N ALA A 76 10.35 -5.37 -10.48
CA ALA A 76 9.39 -4.76 -9.55
C ALA A 76 9.91 -3.48 -8.86
N SER A 77 11.17 -3.10 -9.06
CA SER A 77 11.71 -1.84 -8.52
C SER A 77 12.93 -1.35 -9.30
N PRO A 78 13.21 -0.03 -9.27
CA PRO A 78 14.42 0.56 -9.85
C PRO A 78 15.72 -0.02 -9.28
N SER A 79 15.71 -0.43 -8.01
CA SER A 79 16.88 -1.08 -7.39
C SER A 79 17.12 -2.49 -7.93
N ALA A 80 16.05 -3.27 -8.19
CA ALA A 80 16.17 -4.59 -8.77
C ALA A 80 16.73 -4.52 -10.20
N TRP A 81 16.24 -3.58 -10.99
CA TRP A 81 16.74 -3.32 -12.34
C TRP A 81 18.20 -2.85 -12.33
N ALA A 82 18.54 -1.85 -11.50
CA ALA A 82 19.92 -1.35 -11.39
C ALA A 82 20.93 -2.42 -10.96
N ILE A 83 20.55 -3.35 -10.08
CA ILE A 83 21.42 -4.46 -9.68
C ILE A 83 21.61 -5.44 -10.85
N HIS A 84 20.56 -5.68 -11.63
CA HIS A 84 20.64 -6.52 -12.84
C HIS A 84 21.60 -5.92 -13.86
N CYS A 85 21.45 -4.64 -14.22
CA CYS A 85 22.36 -3.93 -15.12
C CYS A 85 23.81 -3.96 -14.62
N LYS A 86 24.03 -3.77 -13.31
CA LYS A 86 25.38 -3.84 -12.72
C LYS A 86 26.01 -5.22 -12.77
N ARG A 87 25.22 -6.30 -12.70
CA ARG A 87 25.73 -7.68 -12.81
C ARG A 87 26.12 -8.05 -14.24
N ILE A 88 25.50 -7.42 -15.24
CA ILE A 88 25.89 -7.56 -16.65
C ILE A 88 27.31 -7.02 -16.86
N ILE A 89 27.67 -5.92 -16.19
CA ILE A 89 29.02 -5.33 -16.25
C ILE A 89 30.00 -6.07 -15.32
N ASN A 90 29.59 -6.36 -14.08
CA ASN A 90 30.44 -7.01 -13.08
C ASN A 90 29.66 -8.10 -12.31
N PRO A 91 29.86 -9.38 -12.64
CA PRO A 91 29.14 -10.51 -12.04
C PRO A 91 29.33 -10.65 -10.52
N GLU A 92 30.40 -10.11 -9.92
CA GLU A 92 30.67 -10.20 -8.48
C GLU A 92 30.02 -9.06 -7.65
N LYS A 93 29.47 -8.01 -8.28
CA LYS A 93 28.81 -6.91 -7.57
C LYS A 93 27.48 -7.38 -6.96
N LYS A 94 27.40 -7.37 -5.61
CA LYS A 94 26.23 -7.81 -4.83
C LYS A 94 25.28 -6.68 -4.39
N SER A 95 25.64 -5.41 -4.57
CA SER A 95 24.87 -4.26 -4.05
C SER A 95 24.81 -3.10 -5.04
N GLY A 96 23.69 -2.36 -5.02
CA GLY A 96 23.48 -1.17 -5.82
C GLY A 96 22.25 -0.40 -5.36
N CYS A 97 22.34 0.94 -5.34
CA CYS A 97 21.20 1.81 -5.04
C CYS A 97 20.55 2.26 -6.35
N GLY A 98 19.35 1.74 -6.67
CA GLY A 98 18.63 2.13 -7.89
C GLY A 98 18.24 3.61 -7.90
N TRP A 99 17.87 4.17 -6.75
CA TRP A 99 17.41 5.56 -6.64
C TRP A 99 18.46 6.62 -7.02
N ALA A 100 19.74 6.32 -6.76
CA ALA A 100 20.86 7.22 -7.02
C ALA A 100 21.46 7.06 -8.43
N SER A 101 21.13 5.94 -9.11
CA SER A 101 21.75 5.52 -10.37
C SER A 101 20.78 5.51 -11.56
N VAL A 102 19.49 5.25 -11.32
CA VAL A 102 18.44 5.27 -12.36
C VAL A 102 17.93 6.70 -12.56
N LYS A 103 17.75 7.10 -13.82
CA LYS A 103 17.19 8.39 -14.21
C LYS A 103 15.88 8.17 -14.97
N TYR A 104 14.89 8.98 -14.60
CA TYR A 104 13.63 9.13 -15.32
C TYR A 104 13.55 10.56 -15.87
N LYS A 105 13.34 10.71 -17.19
CA LYS A 105 13.31 12.01 -17.89
C LYS A 105 14.54 12.88 -17.56
N GLY A 106 15.73 12.27 -17.60
CA GLY A 106 17.01 12.93 -17.34
C GLY A 106 17.29 13.32 -15.87
N LYS A 107 16.36 13.05 -14.95
CA LYS A 107 16.51 13.32 -13.51
C LYS A 107 16.61 12.03 -12.72
N LYS A 108 17.48 12.00 -11.71
CA LYS A 108 17.60 10.85 -10.80
C LYS A 108 16.30 10.62 -10.03
N LEU A 109 15.95 9.36 -9.79
CA LEU A 109 14.74 9.01 -9.02
C LEU A 109 14.74 9.61 -7.60
N ASP A 110 15.91 9.77 -6.97
CA ASP A 110 16.05 10.49 -5.68
C ASP A 110 15.53 11.94 -5.72
N ALA A 111 15.62 12.62 -6.86
CA ALA A 111 15.10 13.98 -6.99
C ALA A 111 13.57 14.02 -6.94
N TYR A 112 12.91 13.05 -7.59
CA TYR A 112 11.45 12.91 -7.54
C TYR A 112 10.98 12.53 -6.15
N LYS A 113 11.66 11.57 -5.50
CA LYS A 113 11.40 11.17 -4.12
C LYS A 113 11.47 12.36 -3.15
N ASN A 114 12.55 13.14 -3.22
CA ASN A 114 12.72 14.32 -2.36
C ASN A 114 11.69 15.43 -2.63
N THR A 115 11.30 15.61 -3.89
CA THR A 115 10.26 16.59 -4.26
C THR A 115 8.90 16.18 -3.71
N TRP A 116 8.55 14.90 -3.79
CA TRP A 116 7.31 14.36 -3.24
C TRP A 116 7.25 14.49 -1.71
N PHE A 117 8.32 14.14 -1.00
CA PHE A 117 8.37 14.30 0.46
C PHE A 117 8.27 15.76 0.91
N LYS A 118 8.90 16.69 0.18
CA LYS A 118 8.77 18.13 0.45
C LYS A 118 7.34 18.61 0.23
N LYS A 119 6.68 18.15 -0.84
CA LYS A 119 5.29 18.49 -1.16
C LYS A 119 4.33 17.98 -0.08
N ARG A 120 4.47 16.71 0.35
CA ARG A 120 3.67 16.17 1.46
C ARG A 120 3.89 16.90 2.78
N LYS A 121 5.13 17.29 3.09
CA LYS A 121 5.42 18.05 4.32
C LYS A 121 4.82 19.46 4.29
N GLN A 122 4.73 20.09 3.11
CA GLN A 122 4.05 21.37 2.92
C GLN A 122 2.52 21.23 2.96
N GLU A 123 1.96 20.15 2.42
CA GLU A 123 0.54 19.83 2.52
C GLU A 123 0.13 19.56 3.98
N GLN A 124 0.94 18.81 4.72
CA GLN A 124 0.73 18.56 6.15
C GLN A 124 0.87 19.81 7.02
N ASN A 125 1.80 20.72 6.71
CA ASN A 125 1.91 22.00 7.43
C ASN A 125 0.74 22.95 7.10
N LYS A 126 0.21 22.93 5.86
CA LYS A 126 -0.99 23.69 5.50
C LYS A 126 -2.25 23.13 6.15
N GLU A 127 -2.36 21.81 6.33
CA GLU A 127 -3.47 21.19 7.06
C GLU A 127 -3.49 21.59 8.55
N ILE A 128 -2.32 21.86 9.15
CA ILE A 128 -2.20 22.33 10.55
C ILE A 128 -2.48 23.83 10.68
N GLU A 129 -2.06 24.66 9.72
CA GLU A 129 -2.34 26.11 9.75
C GLU A 129 -3.81 26.46 9.45
N VAL A 130 -4.56 25.57 8.78
CA VAL A 130 -5.98 25.78 8.46
C VAL A 130 -6.91 25.25 9.56
N SER A 131 -6.41 24.46 10.53
CA SER A 131 -7.24 23.87 11.58
C SER A 131 -7.58 24.81 12.75
N ASP A 132 -6.89 25.95 12.89
CA ASP A 132 -7.10 26.85 14.04
C ASP A 132 -8.17 27.94 13.81
N ASP A 133 -8.63 28.17 12.57
CA ASP A 133 -9.51 29.32 12.25
C ASP A 133 -10.93 28.99 11.74
N GLU A 134 -11.31 27.74 11.50
CA GLU A 134 -12.65 27.41 10.96
C GLU A 134 -13.37 26.28 11.70
N ASP A 135 -13.55 26.42 13.01
CA ASP A 135 -14.63 25.75 13.76
C ASP A 135 -15.97 26.44 13.48
N MET A 136 -16.56 26.22 12.29
CA MET A 136 -18.01 26.15 12.08
C MET A 136 -18.36 25.92 10.59
N GLU A 137 -19.19 24.89 10.35
CA GLU A 137 -19.95 24.61 9.12
C GLU A 137 -19.24 23.97 7.91
N LYS A 138 -19.26 22.63 7.85
CA LYS A 138 -20.04 21.82 6.87
C LYS A 138 -19.48 20.41 6.75
N GLU A 139 -20.34 19.43 7.06
CA GLU A 139 -20.16 18.05 6.61
C GLU A 139 -20.02 18.03 5.08
N LYS A 140 -18.79 17.84 4.60
CA LYS A 140 -18.53 17.43 3.23
C LYS A 140 -17.93 16.03 3.32
N VAL A 141 -18.76 15.04 3.00
CA VAL A 141 -18.37 13.64 2.84
C VAL A 141 -17.26 13.57 1.80
N MET A 142 -16.01 13.56 2.26
CA MET A 142 -14.85 13.28 1.43
C MET A 142 -14.84 11.77 1.20
N MET A 143 -15.16 11.34 -0.03
CA MET A 143 -14.94 9.96 -0.44
C MET A 143 -13.46 9.64 -0.27
N ALA A 144 -13.15 8.70 0.63
CA ALA A 144 -11.82 8.16 0.79
C ALA A 144 -11.30 7.65 -0.57
N PRO A 145 -10.01 7.87 -0.89
CA PRO A 145 -9.43 7.31 -2.11
C PRO A 145 -9.64 5.79 -2.12
N ALA A 146 -10.06 5.26 -3.27
CA ALA A 146 -10.33 3.83 -3.43
C ALA A 146 -9.12 3.02 -2.93
N PRO A 147 -9.34 1.96 -2.12
CA PRO A 147 -8.25 1.18 -1.55
C PRO A 147 -7.40 0.60 -2.68
N VAL A 148 -6.13 0.99 -2.73
CA VAL A 148 -5.15 0.43 -3.67
C VAL A 148 -5.11 -1.09 -3.44
N PRO A 149 -5.44 -1.92 -4.44
CA PRO A 149 -5.43 -3.37 -4.28
C PRO A 149 -4.01 -3.81 -3.90
N ARG A 150 -3.86 -4.33 -2.68
CA ARG A 150 -2.58 -4.88 -2.23
C ARG A 150 -2.33 -6.19 -2.98
N ILE A 151 -1.35 -6.19 -3.88
CA ILE A 151 -0.98 -7.38 -4.65
C ILE A 151 -0.28 -8.38 -3.71
N VAL A 152 -0.77 -9.62 -3.69
CA VAL A 152 -0.13 -10.72 -2.95
C VAL A 152 1.05 -11.25 -3.77
N ILE A 153 2.23 -11.33 -3.16
CA ILE A 153 3.48 -11.76 -3.81
C ILE A 153 3.93 -13.09 -3.23
N LYS A 154 4.46 -13.98 -4.09
CA LYS A 154 5.07 -15.23 -3.66
C LYS A 154 6.36 -15.00 -2.88
N HIS A 155 6.55 -15.76 -1.80
CA HIS A 155 7.76 -15.68 -0.97
C HIS A 155 9.06 -15.82 -1.77
N ASN A 156 9.10 -16.65 -2.82
CA ASN A 156 10.29 -16.87 -3.64
C ASN A 156 10.71 -15.67 -4.50
N VAL A 157 9.82 -14.68 -4.68
CA VAL A 157 10.11 -13.43 -5.42
C VAL A 157 10.85 -12.43 -4.52
N ILE A 158 10.77 -12.63 -3.20
CA ILE A 158 11.48 -11.83 -2.20
C ILE A 158 12.88 -12.44 -2.05
N GLY A 159 13.85 -11.88 -2.77
CA GLY A 159 15.26 -12.27 -2.59
C GLY A 159 15.73 -12.07 -1.13
N SER A 160 16.92 -12.58 -0.80
CA SER A 160 17.52 -12.46 0.56
C SER A 160 17.34 -11.05 1.12
N ARG A 161 16.57 -10.96 2.23
CA ARG A 161 16.10 -9.76 2.97
C ARG A 161 16.90 -8.47 2.73
N ALA A 162 16.72 -7.84 1.57
CA ALA A 162 17.41 -6.61 1.20
C ALA A 162 16.47 -5.41 1.34
N MET A 163 16.27 -4.97 2.59
CA MET A 163 15.95 -3.62 3.09
C MET A 163 15.05 -2.62 2.31
N ASN A 164 14.33 -2.99 1.25
CA ASN A 164 13.60 -2.03 0.40
C ASN A 164 12.17 -2.45 -0.01
N HIS A 165 11.60 -3.49 0.59
CA HIS A 165 10.20 -3.84 0.37
C HIS A 165 9.28 -3.01 1.28
N ASP A 166 8.12 -2.59 0.78
CA ASP A 166 7.09 -1.96 1.61
C ASP A 166 6.67 -2.95 2.71
N PRO A 167 6.76 -2.60 4.01
CA PRO A 167 6.36 -3.48 5.09
C PRO A 167 4.90 -3.95 4.99
N ASN A 168 4.04 -3.25 4.26
CA ASN A 168 2.64 -3.63 4.04
C ASN A 168 2.42 -4.55 2.82
N THR A 169 3.50 -5.02 2.18
CA THR A 169 3.42 -5.99 1.06
C THR A 169 2.88 -7.32 1.57
N LEU A 170 1.80 -7.83 0.95
CA LEU A 170 1.19 -9.11 1.30
C LEU A 170 1.98 -10.28 0.70
N ILE A 171 2.25 -11.31 1.51
CA ILE A 171 3.05 -12.46 1.13
C ILE A 171 2.22 -13.73 1.13
N GLU A 172 2.22 -14.44 0.00
CA GLU A 172 1.51 -15.70 -0.15
C GLU A 172 2.03 -16.73 0.88
N SER A 173 1.11 -17.29 1.64
CA SER A 173 1.38 -18.38 2.59
C SER A 173 1.27 -19.73 1.89
N THR A 174 2.09 -20.69 2.29
CA THR A 174 2.14 -22.03 1.70
C THR A 174 1.96 -23.08 2.77
N ALA A 175 1.11 -24.07 2.54
CA ALA A 175 0.85 -25.13 3.51
C ALA A 175 2.07 -26.03 3.70
N PHE A 176 2.33 -26.50 4.93
CA PHE A 176 3.43 -27.42 5.24
C PHE A 176 3.45 -28.65 4.33
N SER A 177 2.28 -29.25 4.09
CA SER A 177 2.12 -30.43 3.23
C SER A 177 2.61 -30.20 1.81
N SER A 178 2.34 -29.02 1.23
CA SER A 178 2.80 -28.67 -0.12
C SER A 178 4.31 -28.45 -0.22
N MET A 179 4.99 -28.24 0.91
CA MET A 179 6.45 -28.18 1.01
C MET A 179 7.07 -29.52 1.41
N GLY A 180 6.29 -30.60 1.52
CA GLY A 180 6.76 -31.88 2.06
C GLY A 180 7.18 -31.82 3.53
N LYS A 181 6.70 -30.84 4.28
CA LYS A 181 6.97 -30.65 5.72
C LYS A 181 5.79 -31.13 6.57
N ILE A 182 6.08 -31.48 7.81
CA ILE A 182 5.07 -31.86 8.80
C ILE A 182 4.74 -30.64 9.65
N GLN A 183 3.46 -30.46 9.97
CA GLN A 183 3.02 -29.42 10.90
C GLN A 183 3.60 -29.68 12.31
N PRO A 184 4.19 -28.68 12.98
CA PRO A 184 4.95 -28.89 14.22
C PRO A 184 4.09 -29.29 15.44
N PHE A 185 2.81 -28.96 15.43
CA PHE A 185 1.86 -29.28 16.49
C PHE A 185 0.42 -29.23 15.95
N LEU A 186 -0.49 -29.96 16.60
CA LEU A 186 -1.91 -29.85 16.32
C LEU A 186 -2.42 -28.51 16.88
N LEU A 187 -3.23 -27.81 16.10
CA LEU A 187 -3.89 -26.59 16.53
C LEU A 187 -5.40 -26.81 16.51
N SER A 188 -6.05 -26.46 17.61
CA SER A 188 -7.50 -26.34 17.71
C SER A 188 -7.87 -24.95 18.20
N MET A 189 -9.02 -24.44 17.75
CA MET A 189 -9.52 -23.14 18.15
C MET A 189 -11.01 -23.24 18.46
N SER A 190 -11.42 -22.67 19.60
CA SER A 190 -12.82 -22.67 20.02
C SER A 190 -13.66 -21.78 19.11
N THR A 191 -14.90 -22.17 18.85
CA THR A 191 -15.86 -21.35 18.09
C THR A 191 -16.13 -20.02 18.77
N ASN A 192 -16.09 -19.96 20.10
CA ASN A 192 -16.23 -18.72 20.86
C ASN A 192 -15.07 -17.75 20.59
N ALA A 193 -13.82 -18.24 20.52
CA ALA A 193 -12.67 -17.39 20.18
C ALA A 193 -12.80 -16.85 18.75
N VAL A 194 -13.20 -17.69 17.80
CA VAL A 194 -13.46 -17.27 16.41
C VAL A 194 -14.55 -16.21 16.34
N LEU A 195 -15.69 -16.42 17.02
CA LEU A 195 -16.79 -15.47 17.05
C LEU A 195 -16.36 -14.11 17.61
N VAL A 196 -15.58 -14.09 18.69
CA VAL A 196 -15.10 -12.85 19.30
C VAL A 196 -14.15 -12.10 18.35
N MET A 197 -13.23 -12.80 17.70
CA MET A 197 -12.34 -12.18 16.70
C MET A 197 -13.14 -11.61 15.54
N ASP A 198 -14.04 -12.42 14.96
CA ASP A 198 -14.88 -12.03 13.83
C ASP A 198 -15.74 -10.81 14.18
N PHE A 199 -16.44 -10.85 15.30
CA PHE A 199 -17.23 -9.72 15.78
C PHE A 199 -16.37 -8.47 15.96
N HIS A 200 -15.20 -8.57 16.59
CA HIS A 200 -14.30 -7.45 16.80
C HIS A 200 -13.86 -6.79 15.48
N CYS A 201 -13.56 -7.60 14.46
CA CYS A 201 -13.18 -7.11 13.14
C CYS A 201 -14.29 -6.35 12.41
N HIS A 202 -15.57 -6.62 12.75
CA HIS A 202 -16.73 -5.97 12.14
C HIS A 202 -17.17 -4.68 12.84
N LEU A 203 -16.67 -4.40 14.04
CA LEU A 203 -17.07 -3.21 14.81
C LEU A 203 -16.47 -1.91 14.26
N THR A 204 -15.49 -1.99 13.37
CA THR A 204 -14.78 -0.83 12.86
C THR A 204 -14.25 -1.09 11.45
N THR A 205 -14.07 -0.02 10.70
CA THR A 205 -13.40 -0.04 9.39
C THR A 205 -11.88 0.03 9.50
N SER A 206 -11.37 0.32 10.70
CA SER A 206 -9.93 0.35 10.99
C SER A 206 -9.42 -1.03 11.41
N GLU A 207 -8.12 -1.25 11.26
CA GLU A 207 -7.48 -2.46 11.76
C GLU A 207 -7.61 -2.60 13.28
N VAL A 208 -8.00 -3.78 13.74
CA VAL A 208 -8.07 -4.16 15.14
C VAL A 208 -7.01 -5.20 15.47
N VAL A 209 -6.61 -5.25 16.75
CA VAL A 209 -5.64 -6.23 17.27
C VAL A 209 -6.15 -6.86 18.56
N GLY A 210 -5.62 -8.02 18.92
CA GLY A 210 -5.87 -8.65 20.21
C GLY A 210 -4.98 -9.85 20.48
N TYR A 211 -5.15 -10.42 21.67
CA TYR A 211 -4.36 -11.57 22.14
C TYR A 211 -5.18 -12.86 22.12
N LEU A 212 -4.48 -13.99 21.96
CA LEU A 212 -5.05 -15.32 21.99
C LEU A 212 -4.50 -16.08 23.19
N ALA A 213 -5.40 -16.70 23.96
CA ALA A 213 -5.02 -17.49 25.12
C ALA A 213 -5.69 -18.86 25.12
N GLY A 214 -5.03 -19.82 25.76
CA GLY A 214 -5.45 -21.21 25.70
C GLY A 214 -4.57 -22.13 26.51
N HIS A 215 -4.48 -23.38 26.06
CA HIS A 215 -3.68 -24.42 26.70
C HIS A 215 -2.70 -25.02 25.68
N TRP A 216 -1.45 -25.13 26.10
CA TRP A 216 -0.41 -25.83 25.36
C TRP A 216 -0.06 -27.11 26.11
N ASP A 217 -0.22 -28.25 25.44
CA ASP A 217 0.25 -29.54 25.91
C ASP A 217 1.53 -29.92 25.16
N VAL A 218 2.67 -29.80 25.84
CA VAL A 218 3.99 -30.13 25.32
C VAL A 218 4.14 -31.62 24.99
N ASN A 219 3.46 -32.51 25.72
CA ASN A 219 3.59 -33.95 25.52
C ASN A 219 2.78 -34.41 24.30
N ALA A 220 1.56 -33.87 24.15
CA ALA A 220 0.70 -34.17 23.03
C ALA A 220 1.01 -33.33 21.77
N HIS A 221 1.90 -32.35 21.88
CA HIS A 221 2.13 -31.32 20.85
C HIS A 221 0.81 -30.73 20.35
N ASN A 222 -0.05 -30.32 21.29
CA ASN A 222 -1.39 -29.82 20.99
C ASN A 222 -1.61 -28.43 21.60
N LEU A 223 -1.90 -27.47 20.73
CA LEU A 223 -2.27 -26.11 21.10
C LEU A 223 -3.79 -25.93 20.95
N ALA A 224 -4.46 -25.62 22.05
CA ALA A 224 -5.89 -25.31 22.07
C ALA A 224 -6.11 -23.83 22.39
N ILE A 225 -6.48 -23.04 21.39
CA ILE A 225 -6.88 -21.63 21.56
C ILE A 225 -8.33 -21.61 22.03
N THR A 226 -8.56 -21.22 23.29
CA THR A 226 -9.90 -21.23 23.88
C THR A 226 -10.54 -19.84 23.95
N HIS A 227 -9.73 -18.78 24.01
CA HIS A 227 -10.19 -17.41 24.20
C HIS A 227 -9.45 -16.42 23.29
N ALA A 228 -10.17 -15.39 22.87
CA ALA A 228 -9.63 -14.19 22.24
C ALA A 228 -9.89 -12.97 23.15
N PHE A 229 -8.90 -12.10 23.28
CA PHE A 229 -8.94 -10.89 24.09
C PHE A 229 -8.73 -9.67 23.19
N PRO A 230 -9.81 -8.99 22.77
CA PRO A 230 -9.75 -7.75 21.98
C PRO A 230 -8.97 -6.65 22.69
N CYS A 231 -8.01 -6.01 22.02
CA CYS A 231 -7.44 -4.75 22.49
C CYS A 231 -8.44 -3.63 22.19
N ARG A 232 -9.14 -3.18 23.23
CA ARG A 232 -10.21 -2.16 23.15
C ARG A 232 -9.66 -0.74 23.14
N SER A 233 -8.62 -0.49 22.36
CA SER A 233 -7.99 0.81 22.15
C SER A 233 -7.72 1.04 20.66
N ARG A 234 -7.56 2.30 20.25
CA ARG A 234 -7.07 2.60 18.91
C ARG A 234 -5.57 2.32 18.85
N LEU A 235 -5.07 1.83 17.71
CA LEU A 235 -3.63 1.52 17.54
C LEU A 235 -2.68 2.69 17.83
N ALA A 236 -3.14 3.94 17.67
CA ALA A 236 -2.35 5.14 17.93
C ALA A 236 -2.45 5.64 19.38
N ASP A 237 -3.31 5.04 20.21
CA ASP A 237 -3.58 5.48 21.58
C ASP A 237 -2.50 4.96 22.55
N ARG A 238 -1.48 5.79 22.76
CA ARG A 238 -0.31 5.45 23.58
C ARG A 238 -0.58 5.45 25.08
N GLU A 239 -1.66 6.10 25.53
CA GLU A 239 -2.00 6.19 26.95
C GLU A 239 -2.90 5.04 27.38
N LEU A 240 -3.90 4.69 26.56
CA LEU A 240 -4.85 3.63 26.88
C LEU A 240 -4.28 2.23 26.58
N ALA A 241 -3.44 2.07 25.55
CA ALA A 241 -2.95 0.75 25.16
C ALA A 241 -2.26 -0.03 26.29
N PRO A 242 -1.33 0.54 27.09
CA PRO A 242 -0.70 -0.18 28.20
C PRO A 242 -1.69 -0.61 29.29
N LEU A 243 -2.73 0.19 29.54
CA LEU A 243 -3.76 -0.13 30.52
C LEU A 243 -4.61 -1.31 30.06
N VAL A 244 -5.00 -1.31 28.78
CA VAL A 244 -5.75 -2.41 28.16
C VAL A 244 -4.92 -3.70 28.16
N GLU A 245 -3.62 -3.62 27.82
CA GLU A 245 -2.72 -4.79 27.86
C GLU A 245 -2.58 -5.36 29.28
N ALA A 246 -2.44 -4.50 30.30
CA ALA A 246 -2.35 -4.93 31.70
C ALA A 246 -3.65 -5.63 32.15
N ASP A 247 -4.80 -5.11 31.75
CA ASP A 247 -6.10 -5.72 32.03
C ASP A 247 -6.27 -7.08 31.36
N ILE A 248 -5.83 -7.21 30.10
CA ILE A 248 -5.84 -8.49 29.38
C ILE A 248 -4.90 -9.49 30.05
N CYS A 249 -3.70 -9.07 30.41
CA CYS A 249 -2.72 -9.90 31.12
C CYS A 249 -3.33 -10.48 32.41
N ARG A 250 -3.92 -9.62 33.24
CA ARG A 250 -4.62 -10.03 34.47
C ARG A 250 -5.80 -10.96 34.19
N ALA A 251 -6.56 -10.72 33.12
CA ALA A 251 -7.70 -11.56 32.76
C ALA A 251 -7.27 -12.97 32.28
N ILE A 252 -6.14 -13.08 31.58
CA ILE A 252 -5.53 -14.35 31.17
C ILE A 252 -5.08 -15.13 32.41
N GLU A 253 -4.36 -14.47 33.33
CA GLU A 253 -3.87 -15.07 34.57
C GLU A 253 -4.99 -15.57 35.48
N GLN A 254 -6.04 -14.75 35.68
CA GLN A 254 -7.20 -15.10 36.50
C GLN A 254 -7.97 -16.32 35.98
N ARG A 255 -7.87 -16.61 34.68
CA ARG A 255 -8.49 -17.77 34.03
C ARG A 255 -7.56 -18.97 33.94
N HIS A 256 -6.34 -18.86 34.45
CA HIS A 256 -5.30 -19.88 34.35
C HIS A 256 -5.04 -20.30 32.89
N LEU A 257 -5.03 -19.32 31.98
CA LEU A 257 -4.74 -19.51 30.57
C LEU A 257 -3.30 -19.14 30.27
N THR A 258 -2.74 -19.73 29.22
CA THR A 258 -1.44 -19.36 28.68
C THR A 258 -1.64 -18.43 27.48
N LEU A 259 -0.86 -17.34 27.40
CA LEU A 259 -0.78 -16.53 26.19
C LEU A 259 -0.11 -17.36 25.08
N VAL A 260 -0.79 -17.54 23.95
CA VAL A 260 -0.36 -18.45 22.88
C VAL A 260 -0.34 -17.79 21.50
N GLY A 261 -0.70 -16.51 21.43
CA GLY A 261 -0.74 -15.83 20.14
C GLY A 261 -1.36 -14.46 20.17
N TRP A 262 -1.56 -13.97 18.96
CA TRP A 262 -2.13 -12.66 18.66
C TRP A 262 -3.01 -12.77 17.42
N TYR A 263 -3.89 -11.81 17.25
CA TYR A 263 -4.63 -11.65 16.01
C TYR A 263 -4.73 -10.18 15.62
N HIS A 264 -4.87 -9.93 14.32
CA HIS A 264 -5.29 -8.64 13.80
C HIS A 264 -6.21 -8.80 12.60
N SER A 265 -6.76 -7.69 12.14
CA SER A 265 -7.66 -7.68 10.98
C SER A 265 -7.05 -6.97 9.78
N HIS A 266 -7.34 -7.44 8.58
CA HIS A 266 -7.22 -6.68 7.35
C HIS A 266 -8.63 -6.31 6.85
N PRO A 267 -9.15 -5.11 7.16
CA PRO A 267 -10.51 -4.74 6.77
C PRO A 267 -10.70 -4.66 5.25
N PHE A 268 -9.69 -4.19 4.51
CA PHE A 268 -9.79 -3.93 3.06
C PHE A 268 -8.79 -4.73 2.23
N ALA A 269 -8.21 -5.78 2.80
CA ALA A 269 -7.21 -6.61 2.13
C ALA A 269 -7.43 -8.08 2.45
N ALA A 270 -6.83 -8.95 1.63
CA ALA A 270 -6.83 -10.38 1.91
C ALA A 270 -6.24 -10.64 3.30
N ALA A 271 -6.78 -11.62 3.99
CA ALA A 271 -6.24 -12.12 5.25
C ALA A 271 -4.99 -12.97 4.96
N THR A 272 -3.95 -12.30 4.55
CA THR A 272 -2.65 -12.83 4.14
C THR A 272 -1.61 -11.98 4.86
N PRO A 273 -0.54 -12.56 5.41
CA PRO A 273 0.43 -11.79 6.18
C PRO A 273 1.12 -10.76 5.32
N THR A 274 1.40 -9.61 5.89
CA THR A 274 2.35 -8.65 5.35
C THR A 274 3.78 -8.98 5.79
N LEU A 275 4.79 -8.34 5.19
CA LEU A 275 6.17 -8.41 5.69
C LEU A 275 6.28 -7.96 7.16
N ARG A 276 5.53 -6.91 7.54
CA ARG A 276 5.46 -6.47 8.94
C ARG A 276 4.93 -7.58 9.84
N ASP A 277 3.89 -8.29 9.42
CA ASP A 277 3.29 -9.37 10.22
C ASP A 277 4.26 -10.54 10.39
N ILE A 278 5.03 -10.86 9.35
CA ILE A 278 6.05 -11.91 9.39
C ILE A 278 7.17 -11.55 10.38
N ASP A 279 7.65 -10.30 10.34
CA ASP A 279 8.69 -9.84 11.27
C ASP A 279 8.16 -9.79 12.72
N ALA A 280 6.93 -9.28 12.94
CA ALA A 280 6.30 -9.29 14.25
C ALA A 280 6.09 -10.72 14.78
N GLN A 281 5.63 -11.64 13.94
CA GLN A 281 5.46 -13.06 14.28
C GLN A 281 6.80 -13.68 14.72
N LEU A 282 7.89 -13.41 14.00
CA LEU A 282 9.23 -13.89 14.37
C LEU A 282 9.67 -13.34 15.73
N ASP A 283 9.47 -12.04 15.97
CA ASP A 283 9.81 -11.41 17.25
C ASP A 283 9.01 -12.03 18.42
N TYR A 284 7.71 -12.29 18.22
CA TYR A 284 6.89 -12.94 19.25
C TYR A 284 7.29 -14.40 19.48
N GLN A 285 7.60 -15.15 18.43
CA GLN A 285 8.12 -16.52 18.56
C GLN A 285 9.43 -16.55 19.36
N ILE A 286 10.35 -15.61 19.11
CA ILE A 286 11.61 -15.50 19.86
C ILE A 286 11.33 -15.16 21.32
N ARG A 287 10.47 -14.18 21.59
CA ARG A 287 10.12 -13.75 22.95
C ARG A 287 9.43 -14.84 23.77
N MET A 288 8.60 -15.68 23.14
CA MET A 288 7.82 -16.73 23.82
C MET A 288 8.46 -18.12 23.78
N LYS A 289 9.63 -18.28 23.14
CA LYS A 289 10.35 -19.56 23.04
C LYS A 289 10.67 -20.18 24.39
N GLY A 290 10.80 -19.38 25.45
CA GLY A 290 11.28 -19.82 26.75
C GLY A 290 12.79 -20.14 26.75
N ASN A 291 13.33 -20.47 27.92
CA ASN A 291 14.76 -20.73 28.13
C ASN A 291 15.17 -22.18 27.86
N SER A 292 14.19 -23.09 27.76
CA SER A 292 14.38 -24.51 27.50
C SER A 292 13.16 -25.09 26.78
N ASP A 293 13.32 -26.29 26.19
CA ASP A 293 12.24 -27.01 25.52
C ASP A 293 11.05 -27.29 26.46
N ALA A 294 11.31 -27.46 27.76
CA ALA A 294 10.26 -27.65 28.76
C ALA A 294 9.43 -26.39 29.04
N SER A 295 9.99 -25.20 28.77
CA SER A 295 9.31 -23.91 28.88
C SER A 295 8.78 -23.38 27.54
N TYR A 296 8.94 -24.15 26.47
CA TYR A 296 8.50 -23.74 25.14
C TYR A 296 6.99 -23.59 25.08
N THR A 297 6.56 -22.42 24.61
CA THR A 297 5.15 -22.15 24.29
C THR A 297 5.08 -21.67 22.83
N PRO A 298 4.30 -22.34 21.96
CA PRO A 298 4.12 -21.90 20.59
C PRO A 298 3.41 -20.54 20.53
N CYS A 299 3.80 -19.71 19.55
CA CYS A 299 3.14 -18.45 19.20
C CYS A 299 2.43 -18.59 17.86
N VAL A 300 1.12 -18.31 17.82
CA VAL A 300 0.33 -18.31 16.58
C VAL A 300 -0.16 -16.89 16.27
N GLY A 301 -0.06 -16.50 14.99
CA GLY A 301 -0.67 -15.28 14.47
C GLY A 301 -1.96 -15.61 13.70
N VAL A 302 -3.02 -14.86 13.91
CA VAL A 302 -4.28 -15.02 13.16
C VAL A 302 -4.63 -13.72 12.45
N ILE A 303 -4.92 -13.79 11.16
CA ILE A 303 -5.28 -12.62 10.36
C ILE A 303 -6.72 -12.78 9.90
N CYS A 304 -7.58 -11.90 10.39
CA CYS A 304 -9.00 -11.90 10.07
C CYS A 304 -9.27 -10.92 8.92
N CYS A 305 -10.29 -11.17 8.11
CA CYS A 305 -10.79 -10.21 7.15
C CYS A 305 -12.30 -10.07 7.31
N GLY A 306 -12.80 -8.86 7.55
CA GLY A 306 -14.22 -8.61 7.84
C GLY A 306 -15.13 -8.63 6.62
N TYR A 307 -14.61 -8.51 5.39
CA TYR A 307 -15.44 -8.39 4.18
C TYR A 307 -15.27 -9.56 3.20
N TYR A 308 -14.35 -10.48 3.48
CA TYR A 308 -14.21 -11.75 2.78
C TYR A 308 -14.50 -12.86 3.78
N THR A 309 -15.37 -13.81 3.42
CA THR A 309 -15.85 -14.92 4.27
C THR A 309 -14.78 -15.91 4.76
N ASN A 310 -13.49 -15.59 4.63
CA ASN A 310 -12.37 -16.47 4.90
C ASN A 310 -11.52 -15.93 6.06
N LEU A 311 -11.57 -16.63 7.20
CA LEU A 311 -10.60 -16.49 8.29
C LEU A 311 -9.28 -17.13 7.82
N TRP A 312 -8.15 -16.45 8.00
CA TRP A 312 -6.84 -17.06 7.73
C TRP A 312 -6.00 -17.15 8.99
N LEU A 313 -5.23 -18.22 9.06
CA LEU A 313 -4.47 -18.58 10.22
C LEU A 313 -3.01 -18.73 9.80
N LEU A 314 -2.12 -17.93 10.40
CA LEU A 314 -0.70 -17.94 10.10
C LEU A 314 -0.02 -18.96 11.03
N LEU A 315 0.37 -20.10 10.47
CA LEU A 315 1.28 -21.04 11.10
C LEU A 315 2.62 -20.93 10.36
N LEU A 316 3.62 -20.32 11.00
CA LEU A 316 5.02 -20.39 10.58
C LEU A 316 5.79 -21.34 11.49
#